data_AF-A0A7Y9RGZ4-F1
#
_entry.id   AF-A0A7Y9RGZ4-F1
#
_cell.length_a   1.000
_cell.length_b   1.000
_cell.length_c   1.000
_cell.angle_alpha   90.00
_cell.angle_beta   90.00
_cell.angle_gamma   90.00
#
_symmetry.space_group_name_H-M   'P 1'
#
loop_
_entity.id
_entity.type
_entity.pdbx_description
1 polymer ?
#
loop_
_entity_poly.entity_id
_entity_poly.type
_entity_poly.pdbx_seq_one_letter_code
_entity_poly.pdbx_strand_id
1 'polypeptide(L)' 'MYIAYTHHLSPVSPFTAPLAVLMRPDGHVAWVGDENQSGLDKALMRWFGPAAAA' A
#
# COMPACT_ATOMS: atom_id res chain seq x y z
N MET A 1 -32.54 -4.75 6.53
CA MET A 1 -31.76 -4.78 5.27
C MET A 1 -30.71 -3.68 5.36
N TYR A 2 -29.46 -4.02 5.67
CA TYR A 2 -28.39 -3.02 5.78
C TYR A 2 -27.78 -2.87 4.39
N ILE A 3 -28.08 -1.76 3.72
CA ILE A 3 -27.44 -1.43 2.45
C ILE A 3 -26.03 -0.92 2.78
N ALA A 4 -24.99 -1.67 2.41
CA ALA A 4 -23.64 -1.13 2.40
C ALA A 4 -23.55 -0.17 1.21
N TYR A 5 -23.50 1.13 1.49
CA TYR A 5 -23.16 2.11 0.46
C TYR A 5 -21.68 1.94 0.12
N THR A 6 -21.38 1.34 -1.03
CA THR A 6 -20.06 1.47 -1.64
C THR A 6 -19.88 2.96 -1.92
N HIS A 7 -18.90 3.60 -1.28
CA HIS A 7 -18.55 4.98 -1.60
C HIS A 7 -18.07 4.96 -3.06
N HIS A 8 -18.95 5.38 -3.98
CA HIS A 8 -18.61 5.54 -5.39
C HIS A 8 -17.48 6.57 -5.46
N LEU A 9 -16.26 6.11 -5.65
CA LEU A 9 -15.18 6.99 -6.06
C LEU A 9 -15.58 7.54 -7.43
N SER A 10 -15.66 8.86 -7.57
CA SER A 10 -15.99 9.49 -8.85
C SER A 10 -15.11 8.93 -9.96
N PRO A 11 -15.65 8.63 -11.17
CA PRO A 11 -14.88 8.07 -12.29
C PRO A 11 -13.79 9.00 -12.83
N VAL A 12 -13.72 10.23 -12.34
CA VAL A 12 -12.66 11.23 -12.62
C VAL A 12 -11.85 11.57 -11.38
N SER A 13 -11.75 10.65 -10.41
CA SER A 13 -10.82 10.86 -9.30
C SER A 13 -9.39 10.76 -9.84
N PRO A 14 -8.55 11.80 -9.73
CA PRO A 14 -7.16 11.75 -10.19
C PRO A 14 -6.31 10.77 -9.37
N PHE A 15 -6.87 10.21 -8.30
CA PHE A 15 -6.27 9.16 -7.49
C PHE A 15 -6.59 7.79 -8.10
N THR A 16 -5.69 7.32 -8.97
CA THR A 16 -5.58 5.88 -9.18
C THR A 16 -5.19 5.26 -7.84
N ALA A 17 -5.96 4.29 -7.36
CA ALA A 17 -5.61 3.57 -6.15
C ALA A 17 -4.28 2.83 -6.40
N PRO A 18 -3.34 2.86 -5.44
CA PRO A 18 -2.12 2.09 -5.58
C PRO A 18 -2.42 0.60 -5.63
N LEU A 19 -1.62 -0.15 -6.38
CA LEU A 19 -1.78 -1.60 -6.48
C LEU A 19 -1.31 -2.31 -5.22
N ALA A 20 -0.31 -1.74 -4.53
CA ALA A 20 0.21 -2.27 -3.29
C ALA A 20 0.62 -1.18 -2.31
N VAL A 21 0.50 -1.50 -1.02
CA VAL A 21 0.88 -0.63 0.09
C VAL A 21 1.61 -1.46 1.14
N LEU A 22 2.75 -0.95 1.62
CA LEU A 22 3.45 -1.51 2.77
C LEU A 22 3.03 -0.75 4.03
N MET A 23 2.32 -1.41 4.93
CA MET A 23 1.91 -0.83 6.22
C MET A 23 2.83 -1.30 7.35
N ARG A 24 3.10 -0.38 8.28
CA ARG A 24 3.84 -0.63 9.51
C ARG A 24 2.88 -1.09 10.62
N PRO A 25 3.38 -1.80 11.65
CA PRO A 25 2.57 -2.22 12.79
C PRO A 25 1.92 -1.05 13.56
N ASP A 26 2.48 0.16 13.46
CA ASP A 26 1.94 1.38 14.06
C ASP A 26 0.87 2.07 13.20
N GLY A 27 0.40 1.42 12.14
CA GLY A 27 -0.67 1.92 11.25
C GLY A 27 -0.21 2.90 10.19
N HIS A 28 1.09 3.21 10.08
CA HIS A 28 1.60 4.14 9.07
C HIS A 28 1.98 3.44 7.78
N VAL A 29 1.81 4.14 6.65
CA VAL A 29 2.26 3.68 5.34
C VAL A 29 3.76 3.94 5.18
N ALA A 30 4.52 2.88 4.95
CA ALA A 30 5.97 2.93 4.73
C ALA A 30 6.35 3.04 3.25
N TRP A 31 5.49 2.56 2.35
CA TRP A 31 5.69 2.59 0.91
C TRP A 31 4.35 2.38 0.19
N VAL A 32 4.24 2.96 -1.00
CA VAL A 32 3.12 2.83 -1.92
C VAL A 32 3.71 2.55 -3.30
N GLY A 33 3.13 1.64 -4.06
CA GLY A 33 3.58 1.46 -5.42
C GLY A 33 2.58 0.83 -6.38
N ASP A 34 3.02 0.88 -7.62
CA ASP A 34 2.37 0.35 -8.80
C ASP A 34 2.91 -1.05 -9.15
N GLU A 35 2.63 -1.50 -10.37
CA GLU A 35 2.97 -2.82 -10.89
C GLU A 35 4.47 -3.13 -10.85
N ASN A 36 5.32 -2.11 -10.95
CA ASN A 36 6.76 -2.27 -11.00
C ASN A 36 7.41 -2.40 -9.60
N GLN A 37 6.64 -2.21 -8.53
CA GLN A 37 7.05 -2.37 -7.12
C GLN A 37 8.39 -1.72 -6.76
N SER A 38 8.75 -0.65 -7.46
CA SER A 38 10.08 -0.06 -7.38
C SER A 38 10.34 0.52 -5.99
N GLY A 39 11.48 0.16 -5.40
CA GLY A 39 11.90 0.63 -4.08
C GLY A 39 11.23 -0.07 -2.91
N LEU A 40 10.42 -1.10 -3.14
CA LEU A 40 9.86 -1.93 -2.07
C LEU A 40 10.96 -2.60 -1.24
N ASP A 41 12.02 -3.10 -1.88
CA ASP A 41 13.19 -3.70 -1.24
C ASP A 41 13.88 -2.72 -0.28
N LYS A 42 14.06 -1.47 -0.71
CA LYS A 42 14.66 -0.40 0.11
C LYS A 42 13.76 -0.04 1.28
N ALA A 43 12.45 0.02 1.05
CA ALA A 43 11.48 0.28 2.11
C ALA A 43 11.49 -0.85 3.15
N LEU A 44 11.49 -2.11 2.70
CA LEU A 44 11.57 -3.28 3.58
C LEU A 44 12.86 -3.24 4.42
N MET A 45 14.01 -3.00 3.79
CA MET A 45 15.29 -2.90 4.51
C MET A 45 15.30 -1.74 5.51
N ARG A 46 14.71 -0.60 5.17
CA ARG A 46 14.68 0.59 6.05
C ARG A 46 13.80 0.41 7.27
N TRP A 47 12.69 -0.31 7.15
CA TRP A 47 11.66 -0.39 8.18
C TRP A 47 11.64 -1.72 8.94
N PHE A 48 12.04 -2.81 8.30
CA PHE A 48 12.06 -4.15 8.88
C PHE A 48 13.48 -4.75 9.00
N GLY A 49 14.48 -4.12 8.38
CA GLY A 49 15.86 -4.59 8.43
C GLY A 49 16.17 -5.69 7.40
N PRO A 50 17.32 -6.38 7.54
CA PRO A 50 17.70 -7.46 6.64
C PRO A 50 16.68 -8.60 6.64
N ALA A 51 16.48 -9.23 5.49
CA ALA A 51 15.65 -10.43 5.41
C ALA A 51 16.23 -11.54 6.28
N ALA A 52 15.36 -12.26 7.00
CA ALA A 52 15.76 -13.46 7.70
C ALA A 52 16.20 -14.53 6.68
N ALA A 53 17.25 -15.28 7.02
CA ALA A 53 17.59 -16.47 6.26
C ALA A 53 16.43 -17.49 6.32
N ALA A 54 16.20 -18.17 5.21
CA ALA A 54 15.16 -19.20 5.09
C ALA A 54 15.51 -20.48 5.85
#